data_AF-K9X7M7-F1
#
_entry.id   AF-K9X7M7-F1
#
_cell.length_a   1.000
_cell.length_b   1.000
_cell.length_c   1.000
_cell.angle_alpha   90.00
_cell.angle_beta   90.00
_cell.angle_gamma   90.00
#
_symmetry.space_group_name_H-M   'P 1'
#
loop_
_entity.id
_entity.type
_entity.pdbx_description
1 polymer ?
#
loop_
_entity_poly.entity_id
_entity_poly.type
_entity_poly.pdbx_seq_one_letter_code
_entity_poly.pdbx_strand_id
1 'polypeptide(L)'
;MSLLTILLQQIKENPNHYLGKPSITCLDAFLHGYLLARNYMGLELLDIEIIWFQKWIPEKLELKTSHSWAAVILYYSGNERSAFYKFFDLFAEFQAERRLDIADYNYSHNPIWDEDLYAFLKRLRQRPGMYLGTSSITRLYMLLKGYNYARREAGVPLTTQEQDFLQFQEWVQARFDIHSPQSWDKIILFHSIDEQEALKDFFELLDEFLSRKM
;
A
#
# COMPACT_ATOMS: atom_id res chain seq x y z
N MET A 1 -16.11 16.48 -3.51
CA MET A 1 -14.69 16.06 -3.34
C MET A 1 -14.76 14.63 -2.83
N SER A 2 -14.16 13.66 -3.53
CA SER A 2 -14.28 12.23 -3.19
C SER A 2 -13.52 11.89 -1.89
N LEU A 3 -13.86 10.77 -1.26
CA LEU A 3 -13.16 10.29 -0.06
C LEU A 3 -11.65 10.08 -0.32
N LEU A 4 -11.31 9.54 -1.49
CA LEU A 4 -9.91 9.41 -1.92
C LEU A 4 -9.21 10.78 -1.98
N THR A 5 -9.86 11.80 -2.55
CA THR A 5 -9.29 13.15 -2.62
C THR A 5 -9.02 13.71 -1.22
N ILE A 6 -9.92 13.48 -0.26
CA ILE A 6 -9.75 13.91 1.13
C ILE A 6 -8.53 13.21 1.75
N LEU A 7 -8.43 11.88 1.61
CA LEU A 7 -7.30 11.10 2.11
C LEU A 7 -5.97 11.57 1.49
N LEU A 8 -5.93 11.76 0.18
CA LEU A 8 -4.74 12.28 -0.51
C LEU A 8 -4.33 13.65 0.02
N GLN A 9 -5.28 14.55 0.26
CA GLN A 9 -5.00 15.86 0.84
C GLN A 9 -4.40 15.73 2.25
N GLN A 10 -4.96 14.87 3.11
CA GLN A 10 -4.42 14.61 4.45
C GLN A 10 -3.00 14.04 4.40
N ILE A 11 -2.73 13.10 3.48
CA ILE A 11 -1.39 12.52 3.28
C ILE A 11 -0.40 13.59 2.78
N LYS A 12 -0.84 14.47 1.87
CA LYS A 12 -0.01 15.58 1.36
C LYS A 12 0.41 16.53 2.48
N GLU A 13 -0.53 16.87 3.37
CA GLU A 13 -0.32 17.78 4.49
C GLU A 13 0.56 17.15 5.59
N ASN A 14 0.40 15.85 5.85
CA ASN A 14 1.07 15.16 6.95
C ASN A 14 1.75 13.84 6.53
N PRO A 15 2.67 13.84 5.55
CA PRO A 15 3.20 12.60 4.97
C PRO A 15 3.92 11.71 5.98
N ASN A 16 4.58 12.29 6.97
CA ASN A 16 5.28 11.52 8.00
C ASN A 16 4.31 10.72 8.90
N HIS A 17 3.09 11.21 9.12
CA HIS A 17 2.09 10.49 9.91
C HIS A 17 1.63 9.21 9.20
N TYR A 18 1.36 9.31 7.90
CA TYR A 18 0.84 8.20 7.09
C TYR A 18 1.94 7.25 6.63
N LEU A 19 3.03 7.80 6.10
CA LEU A 19 4.06 7.06 5.35
C LEU A 19 5.43 7.04 6.06
N GLY A 20 5.61 7.78 7.16
CA GLY A 20 6.89 7.94 7.85
C GLY A 20 7.88 8.89 7.15
N LYS A 21 7.74 9.07 5.84
CA LYS A 21 8.49 10.02 5.01
C LYS A 21 7.71 10.34 3.72
N PRO A 22 7.93 11.50 3.07
CA PRO A 22 7.40 11.75 1.73
C PRO A 22 8.10 10.82 0.72
N SER A 23 7.39 9.78 0.28
CA SER A 23 7.89 8.73 -0.59
C SER A 23 6.78 8.27 -1.54
N ILE A 24 7.05 8.30 -2.85
CA ILE A 24 6.04 7.94 -3.85
C ILE A 24 5.80 6.43 -3.87
N THR A 25 6.84 5.63 -3.64
CA THR A 25 6.70 4.17 -3.58
C THR A 25 5.95 3.72 -2.33
N CYS A 26 6.12 4.43 -1.21
CA CYS A 26 5.31 4.20 -0.01
C CYS A 26 3.87 4.65 -0.20
N LEU A 27 3.64 5.79 -0.87
CA LEU A 27 2.29 6.26 -1.20
C LEU A 27 1.55 5.24 -2.08
N ASP A 28 2.19 4.75 -3.14
CA ASP A 28 1.66 3.74 -4.05
C ASP A 28 1.25 2.46 -3.32
N ALA A 29 2.17 1.91 -2.50
CA ALA A 29 1.88 0.73 -1.71
C ALA A 29 0.75 0.95 -0.70
N PHE A 30 0.73 2.11 -0.01
CA PHE A 30 -0.32 2.47 0.93
C PHE A 30 -1.69 2.58 0.24
N LEU A 31 -1.78 3.28 -0.89
CA LEU A 31 -3.02 3.41 -1.64
C LEU A 31 -3.49 2.06 -2.17
N HIS A 32 -2.59 1.20 -2.63
CA HIS A 32 -2.93 -0.15 -3.06
C HIS A 32 -3.61 -0.93 -1.92
N GLY A 33 -3.01 -0.95 -0.73
CA GLY A 33 -3.60 -1.60 0.44
C GLY A 33 -4.94 -1.00 0.85
N TYR A 34 -5.05 0.32 0.84
CA TYR A 34 -6.28 1.05 1.16
C TYR A 34 -7.43 0.68 0.21
N LEU A 35 -7.19 0.73 -1.11
CA LEU A 35 -8.18 0.38 -2.12
C LEU A 35 -8.55 -1.10 -2.08
N LEU A 36 -7.55 -1.97 -1.87
CA LEU A 36 -7.77 -3.42 -1.74
C LEU A 36 -8.76 -3.75 -0.62
N ALA A 37 -8.53 -3.20 0.57
CA ALA A 37 -9.41 -3.41 1.73
C ALA A 37 -10.84 -2.94 1.45
N ARG A 38 -11.00 -1.76 0.83
CA ARG A 38 -12.31 -1.21 0.50
C ARG A 38 -13.05 -2.09 -0.50
N ASN A 39 -12.34 -2.61 -1.50
CA ASN A 39 -12.90 -3.53 -2.48
C ASN A 39 -13.34 -4.84 -1.82
N TYR A 40 -12.55 -5.41 -0.90
CA TYR A 40 -12.93 -6.61 -0.13
C TYR A 40 -14.13 -6.37 0.78
N MET A 41 -14.28 -5.16 1.32
CA MET A 41 -15.44 -4.77 2.13
C MET A 41 -16.66 -4.37 1.29
N GLY A 42 -16.58 -4.39 -0.05
CA GLY A 42 -17.67 -3.99 -0.94
C GLY A 42 -18.05 -2.51 -0.83
N LEU A 43 -17.11 -1.64 -0.42
CA LEU A 43 -17.32 -0.20 -0.29
C LEU A 43 -17.20 0.52 -1.65
N GLU A 44 -17.51 1.82 -1.66
CA GLU A 44 -17.46 2.69 -2.85
C GLU A 44 -16.15 2.54 -3.65
N LEU A 45 -16.30 2.44 -4.98
CA LEU A 45 -15.23 2.28 -5.98
C LEU A 45 -14.39 3.56 -6.10
N LEU A 46 -13.39 3.69 -5.24
CA LEU A 46 -12.40 4.77 -5.28
C LEU A 46 -11.21 4.45 -6.21
N ASP A 47 -11.07 3.18 -6.61
CA ASP A 47 -10.00 2.71 -7.49
C ASP A 47 -10.12 3.27 -8.91
N ILE A 48 -11.33 3.58 -9.35
CA ILE A 48 -11.63 4.19 -10.65
C ILE A 48 -10.76 5.43 -10.88
N GLU A 49 -10.70 6.38 -9.94
CA GLU A 49 -9.87 7.60 -10.09
C GLU A 49 -8.39 7.26 -10.31
N ILE A 50 -7.84 6.31 -9.54
CA ILE A 50 -6.43 5.89 -9.67
C ILE A 50 -6.18 5.12 -10.98
N ILE A 51 -7.11 4.26 -11.40
CA ILE A 51 -7.03 3.53 -12.69
C ILE A 51 -7.00 4.51 -13.85
N TRP A 52 -7.83 5.54 -13.80
CA TRP A 52 -7.86 6.58 -14.83
C TRP A 52 -6.61 7.45 -14.80
N PHE A 53 -6.10 7.78 -13.61
CA PHE A 53 -4.84 8.49 -13.47
C PHE A 53 -3.66 7.69 -14.04
N GLN A 54 -3.63 6.38 -13.79
CA GLN A 54 -2.66 5.45 -14.36
C GLN A 54 -2.67 5.43 -15.90
N LYS A 55 -3.85 5.59 -16.52
CA LYS A 55 -4.00 5.69 -17.99
C LYS A 55 -3.60 7.07 -18.53
N TRP A 56 -3.93 8.12 -17.79
CA TRP A 56 -3.68 9.51 -18.20
C TRP A 56 -2.19 9.86 -18.22
N ILE A 57 -1.39 9.38 -17.25
CA ILE A 57 0.04 9.74 -17.19
C ILE A 57 0.82 9.37 -18.45
N PRO A 58 0.76 8.13 -18.97
CA PRO A 58 1.48 7.77 -20.19
C PRO A 58 1.04 8.60 -21.40
N GLU A 59 -0.26 8.88 -21.54
CA GLU A 59 -0.78 9.73 -22.63
C GLU A 59 -0.26 11.16 -22.51
N LYS A 60 -0.34 11.74 -21.30
CA LYS A 60 0.12 13.11 -21.01
C LYS A 60 1.61 13.31 -21.26
N LEU A 61 2.42 12.29 -20.99
CA LEU A 61 3.87 12.32 -21.14
C LEU A 61 4.35 11.67 -22.45
N GLU A 62 3.44 11.34 -23.37
CA GLU A 62 3.71 10.68 -24.65
C GLU A 62 4.56 9.39 -24.53
N LEU A 63 4.36 8.64 -23.44
CA LEU A 63 5.13 7.45 -23.11
C LEU A 63 4.48 6.20 -23.70
N LYS A 64 5.31 5.34 -24.30
CA LYS A 64 4.93 3.99 -24.74
C LYS A 64 5.38 2.94 -23.72
N THR A 65 5.03 3.13 -22.45
CA THR A 65 5.42 2.19 -21.38
C THR A 65 4.21 1.73 -20.57
N SER A 66 4.28 0.52 -20.02
CA SER A 66 3.27 -0.07 -19.13
C SER A 66 3.64 0.05 -17.65
N HIS A 67 4.53 0.99 -17.30
CA HIS A 67 4.97 1.18 -15.92
C HIS A 67 3.88 1.84 -15.07
N SER A 68 3.91 1.63 -13.75
CA SER A 68 2.98 2.29 -12.84
C SER A 68 3.20 3.80 -12.83
N TRP A 69 2.16 4.57 -12.50
CA TRP A 69 2.27 6.01 -12.31
C TRP A 69 3.41 6.37 -11.34
N ALA A 70 3.57 5.60 -10.26
CA ALA A 70 4.61 5.81 -9.26
C ALA A 70 6.01 5.63 -9.86
N ALA A 71 6.21 4.57 -10.66
CA ALA A 71 7.48 4.31 -11.33
C ALA A 71 7.81 5.40 -12.38
N VAL A 72 6.82 5.81 -13.17
CA VAL A 72 6.99 6.88 -14.17
C VAL A 72 7.35 8.20 -13.50
N ILE A 73 6.59 8.63 -12.49
CA ILE A 73 6.84 9.90 -11.81
C ILE A 73 8.18 9.87 -11.07
N LEU A 74 8.54 8.75 -10.44
CA LEU A 74 9.83 8.59 -9.77
C LEU A 74 11.00 8.78 -10.75
N TYR A 75 10.92 8.12 -11.91
CA TYR A 75 11.93 8.22 -12.96
C TYR A 75 12.17 9.68 -13.39
N TYR A 76 11.11 10.44 -13.67
CA TYR A 76 11.24 11.83 -14.10
C TYR A 76 11.57 12.82 -12.98
N SER A 77 11.33 12.47 -11.72
CA SER A 77 11.58 13.35 -10.57
C SER A 77 12.95 13.12 -9.92
N GLY A 78 13.62 12.01 -10.23
CA GLY A 78 14.97 11.66 -9.78
C GLY A 78 15.08 11.20 -8.32
N ASN A 79 14.10 11.49 -7.44
CA ASN A 79 14.08 11.00 -6.07
C ASN A 79 12.66 10.87 -5.50
N GLU A 80 12.52 10.04 -4.46
CA GLU A 80 11.27 9.69 -3.77
C GLU A 80 10.47 10.91 -3.29
N ARG A 81 11.15 11.91 -2.70
CA ARG A 81 10.47 13.08 -2.12
C ARG A 81 9.94 14.01 -3.19
N SER A 82 10.74 14.32 -4.21
CA SER A 82 10.30 15.14 -5.34
C SER A 82 9.15 14.46 -6.09
N ALA A 83 9.26 13.14 -6.31
CA ALA A 83 8.22 12.35 -6.95
C ALA A 83 6.91 12.37 -6.14
N PHE A 84 7.01 12.23 -4.81
CA PHE A 84 5.85 12.29 -3.91
C PHE A 84 5.07 13.60 -4.07
N TYR A 85 5.73 14.76 -4.07
CA TYR A 85 5.02 16.03 -4.27
C TYR A 85 4.52 16.20 -5.70
N LYS A 86 5.31 15.76 -6.70
CA LYS A 86 4.93 15.81 -8.11
C LYS A 86 3.67 15.01 -8.41
N PHE A 87 3.45 13.88 -7.71
CA PHE A 87 2.19 13.13 -7.79
C PHE A 87 0.98 14.03 -7.51
N PHE A 88 0.99 14.84 -6.44
CA PHE A 88 -0.17 15.66 -6.11
C PHE A 88 -0.43 16.77 -7.13
N ASP A 89 0.63 17.33 -7.72
CA ASP A 89 0.49 18.34 -8.77
C ASP A 89 -0.15 17.72 -10.03
N LEU A 90 0.36 16.57 -10.46
CA LEU A 90 -0.18 15.83 -11.61
C LEU A 90 -1.59 15.32 -11.36
N PHE A 91 -1.89 14.85 -10.15
CA PHE A 91 -3.22 14.36 -9.79
C PHE A 91 -4.25 15.50 -9.78
N ALA A 92 -3.87 16.69 -9.29
CA ALA A 92 -4.73 17.87 -9.35
C ALA A 92 -4.97 18.34 -10.79
N GLU A 93 -3.95 18.30 -11.65
CA GLU A 93 -4.08 18.59 -13.09
C GLU A 93 -5.04 17.59 -13.77
N PHE A 94 -4.84 16.29 -13.53
CA PHE A 94 -5.73 15.23 -13.99
C PHE A 94 -7.20 15.46 -13.57
N GLN A 95 -7.44 15.80 -12.30
CA GLN A 95 -8.79 16.07 -11.79
C GLN A 95 -9.42 17.30 -12.43
N ALA A 96 -8.62 18.33 -12.76
CA ALA A 96 -9.10 19.53 -13.45
C ALA A 96 -9.48 19.25 -14.91
N GLU A 97 -8.67 18.46 -15.62
CA GLU A 97 -8.95 18.07 -17.02
C GLU A 97 -10.17 17.15 -17.15
N ARG A 98 -10.39 16.25 -16.18
CA ARG A 98 -11.41 15.19 -16.27
C ARG A 98 -12.75 15.47 -15.61
N ARG A 99 -13.04 16.72 -15.26
CA ARG A 99 -14.27 17.10 -14.54
C ARG A 99 -15.58 16.86 -15.31
N LEU A 100 -15.59 16.19 -16.48
CA LEU A 100 -16.73 16.08 -17.38
C LEU A 100 -17.27 14.67 -17.69
N ASP A 101 -16.59 13.55 -17.37
CA ASP A 101 -16.96 12.23 -17.96
C ASP A 101 -17.32 11.09 -16.97
N ILE A 102 -17.64 11.36 -15.71
CA ILE A 102 -17.83 10.27 -14.70
C ILE A 102 -19.20 9.55 -14.81
N ALA A 103 -20.05 9.89 -15.77
CA ALA A 103 -21.45 9.41 -15.76
C ALA A 103 -21.66 7.94 -16.18
N ASP A 104 -20.78 7.30 -16.95
CA ASP A 104 -21.18 6.10 -17.71
C ASP A 104 -20.31 4.84 -17.53
N TYR A 105 -19.59 4.67 -16.42
CA TYR A 105 -18.84 3.42 -16.19
C TYR A 105 -19.58 2.43 -15.30
N ASN A 106 -20.39 1.57 -15.92
CA ASN A 106 -21.03 0.42 -15.27
C ASN A 106 -20.00 -0.70 -15.03
N TYR A 107 -19.34 -0.66 -13.87
CA TYR A 107 -18.50 -1.76 -13.41
C TYR A 107 -19.34 -2.74 -12.59
N SER A 108 -19.62 -3.92 -13.14
CA SER A 108 -20.22 -5.01 -12.38
C SER A 108 -19.16 -5.62 -11.47
N HIS A 109 -19.33 -5.52 -10.16
CA HIS A 109 -18.50 -6.27 -9.21
C HIS A 109 -19.28 -7.44 -8.64
N ASN A 110 -18.66 -8.62 -8.73
CA ASN A 110 -18.93 -9.69 -7.78
C ASN A 110 -18.13 -9.36 -6.52
N PRO A 111 -18.75 -9.26 -5.33
CA PRO A 111 -18.00 -9.12 -4.09
C PRO A 111 -17.02 -10.29 -3.97
N ILE A 112 -15.73 -10.00 -3.84
CA ILE A 112 -14.75 -11.03 -3.51
C ILE A 112 -14.63 -11.01 -1.98
N TRP A 113 -15.26 -12.05 -1.42
CA TRP A 113 -15.18 -12.68 -0.10
C TRP A 113 -14.22 -12.09 0.94
N ASP A 114 -14.68 -12.16 2.20
CA ASP A 114 -13.91 -12.13 3.46
C ASP A 114 -12.57 -12.88 3.31
N GLU A 115 -11.54 -12.16 2.86
CA GLU A 115 -10.27 -12.76 2.53
C GLU A 115 -9.41 -12.83 3.80
N ASP A 116 -9.11 -14.06 4.19
CA ASP A 116 -8.21 -14.42 5.28
C ASP A 116 -6.82 -13.75 5.08
N LEU A 117 -6.37 -12.99 6.09
CA LEU A 117 -5.11 -12.22 6.04
C LEU A 117 -3.92 -13.13 5.73
N TYR A 118 -3.86 -14.30 6.36
CA TYR A 118 -2.75 -15.24 6.16
C TYR A 118 -2.81 -15.91 4.78
N ALA A 119 -4.02 -16.16 4.24
CA ALA A 119 -4.19 -16.59 2.86
C ALA A 119 -3.75 -15.52 1.85
N PHE A 120 -4.05 -14.24 2.12
CA PHE A 120 -3.55 -13.11 1.33
C PHE A 120 -2.03 -13.07 1.34
N LEU A 121 -1.40 -13.09 2.53
CA LEU A 121 0.06 -13.08 2.68
C LEU A 121 0.73 -14.28 2.00
N LYS A 122 0.11 -15.47 2.03
CA LYS A 122 0.59 -16.67 1.34
C LYS A 122 0.63 -16.50 -0.18
N ARG A 123 -0.39 -15.88 -0.79
CA ARG A 123 -0.39 -15.59 -2.24
C ARG A 123 0.59 -14.48 -2.59
N LEU A 124 0.69 -13.45 -1.74
CA LEU A 124 1.66 -12.38 -1.89
C LEU A 124 3.09 -12.93 -1.90
N ARG A 125 3.42 -13.86 -1.00
CA ARG A 125 4.72 -14.56 -0.95
C ARG A 125 5.08 -15.24 -2.28
N GLN A 126 4.10 -15.81 -2.98
CA GLN A 126 4.33 -16.51 -4.24
C GLN A 126 4.63 -15.55 -5.41
N ARG A 127 4.09 -14.33 -5.36
CA ARG A 127 4.18 -13.35 -6.46
C ARG A 127 4.36 -11.92 -5.93
N PRO A 128 5.42 -11.62 -5.17
CA PRO A 128 5.55 -10.33 -4.49
C PRO A 128 5.53 -9.15 -5.46
N GLY A 129 6.19 -9.27 -6.62
CA GLY A 129 6.19 -8.24 -7.67
C GLY A 129 4.79 -7.90 -8.21
N MET A 130 3.82 -8.83 -8.18
CA MET A 130 2.45 -8.57 -8.63
C MET A 130 1.70 -7.61 -7.68
N TYR A 131 1.95 -7.73 -6.37
CA TYR A 131 1.26 -6.94 -5.35
C TYR A 131 2.03 -5.68 -4.97
N LEU A 132 3.36 -5.80 -4.93
CA LEU A 132 4.24 -4.77 -4.43
C LEU A 132 5.01 -4.07 -5.56
N GLY A 133 4.90 -4.48 -6.82
CA GLY A 133 5.71 -3.96 -7.93
C GLY A 133 7.19 -4.42 -7.91
N THR A 134 7.74 -4.64 -6.72
CA THR A 134 9.06 -5.23 -6.47
C THR A 134 9.06 -5.93 -5.11
N SER A 135 9.98 -6.87 -4.89
CA SER A 135 10.16 -7.50 -3.58
C SER A 135 10.71 -6.49 -2.58
N SER A 136 9.87 -6.00 -1.67
CA SER A 136 10.26 -5.03 -0.65
C SER A 136 9.42 -5.16 0.61
N ILE A 137 10.10 -5.31 1.75
CA ILE A 137 9.48 -5.32 3.07
C ILE A 137 8.84 -3.96 3.41
N THR A 138 9.49 -2.86 3.02
CA THR A 138 8.96 -1.51 3.23
C THR A 138 7.62 -1.33 2.51
N ARG A 139 7.50 -1.84 1.28
CA ARG A 139 6.25 -1.77 0.50
C ARG A 139 5.18 -2.71 1.05
N LEU A 140 5.55 -3.90 1.53
CA LEU A 140 4.62 -4.77 2.23
C LEU A 140 4.03 -4.09 3.48
N TYR A 141 4.89 -3.51 4.31
CA TYR A 141 4.46 -2.80 5.52
C TYR A 141 3.52 -1.63 5.19
N MET A 142 3.84 -0.83 4.17
CA MET A 142 2.95 0.26 3.72
C MET A 142 1.61 -0.24 3.18
N LEU A 143 1.60 -1.34 2.42
CA LEU A 143 0.37 -1.98 1.95
C LEU A 143 -0.51 -2.39 3.13
N LEU A 144 0.05 -3.10 4.12
CA LEU A 144 -0.69 -3.50 5.31
C LEU A 144 -1.16 -2.30 6.15
N LYS A 145 -0.38 -1.22 6.22
CA LYS A 145 -0.83 0.03 6.85
C LYS A 145 -2.04 0.64 6.14
N GLY A 146 -2.02 0.72 4.82
CA GLY A 146 -3.14 1.23 4.03
C GLY A 146 -4.40 0.38 4.19
N TYR A 147 -4.23 -0.94 4.16
CA TYR A 147 -5.30 -1.91 4.38
C TYR A 147 -5.95 -1.73 5.76
N ASN A 148 -5.16 -1.68 6.82
CA ASN A 148 -5.65 -1.45 8.19
C ASN A 148 -6.30 -0.06 8.35
N TYR A 149 -5.76 0.96 7.69
CA TYR A 149 -6.33 2.31 7.73
C TYR A 149 -7.76 2.32 7.15
N ALA A 150 -7.97 1.69 6.00
CA ALA A 150 -9.29 1.58 5.37
C ALA A 150 -10.32 0.87 6.28
N ARG A 151 -9.92 -0.25 6.91
CA ARG A 151 -10.79 -0.99 7.83
C ARG A 151 -11.19 -0.14 9.04
N ARG A 152 -10.22 0.55 9.65
CA ARG A 152 -10.46 1.45 10.78
C ARG A 152 -11.36 2.62 10.41
N GLU A 153 -11.13 3.24 9.25
CA GLU A 153 -11.97 4.33 8.72
C GLU A 153 -13.42 3.85 8.51
N ALA A 154 -13.60 2.61 8.05
CA ALA A 154 -14.92 1.99 7.86
C ALA A 154 -15.54 1.44 9.16
N GLY A 155 -14.86 1.53 10.31
CA GLY A 155 -15.34 0.99 11.59
C GLY A 155 -15.43 -0.54 11.63
N VAL A 156 -14.70 -1.24 10.75
CA VAL A 156 -14.71 -2.70 10.67
C VAL A 156 -13.76 -3.27 11.74
N PRO A 157 -14.24 -4.18 12.60
CA PRO A 157 -13.40 -4.77 13.63
C PRO A 157 -12.31 -5.67 13.03
N LEU A 158 -11.24 -5.88 13.80
CA LEU A 158 -10.20 -6.83 13.44
C LEU A 158 -10.72 -8.26 13.56
N THR A 159 -10.44 -9.08 12.55
CA THR A 159 -10.60 -10.53 12.58
C THR A 159 -9.66 -11.17 13.60
N THR A 160 -9.91 -12.43 13.96
CA THR A 160 -9.03 -13.18 14.87
C THR A 160 -7.58 -13.23 14.38
N GLN A 161 -7.35 -13.37 13.07
CA GLN A 161 -6.00 -13.38 12.50
C GLN A 161 -5.33 -12.02 12.55
N GLU A 162 -6.07 -10.94 12.30
CA GLU A 162 -5.52 -9.60 12.42
C GLU A 162 -5.17 -9.29 13.88
N GLN A 163 -6.00 -9.72 14.84
CA GLN A 163 -5.71 -9.61 16.27
C GLN A 163 -4.47 -10.43 16.67
N ASP A 164 -4.32 -11.63 16.12
CA ASP A 164 -3.12 -12.46 16.31
C ASP A 164 -1.88 -11.76 15.73
N PHE A 165 -1.97 -11.29 14.48
CA PHE A 165 -0.89 -10.63 13.77
C PHE A 165 -0.44 -9.31 14.43
N LEU A 166 -1.29 -8.64 15.22
CA LEU A 166 -0.84 -7.50 16.02
C LEU A 166 0.31 -7.87 16.96
N GLN A 167 0.30 -9.09 17.52
CA GLN A 167 1.36 -9.59 18.41
C GLN A 167 2.68 -9.89 17.68
N PHE A 168 2.68 -9.88 16.33
CA PHE A 168 3.89 -10.09 15.54
C PHE A 168 4.93 -9.01 15.82
N GLN A 169 4.49 -7.78 16.09
CA GLN A 169 5.39 -6.67 16.41
C GLN A 169 6.22 -6.96 17.67
N GLU A 170 5.58 -7.27 18.79
CA GLU A 170 6.26 -7.58 20.05
C GLU A 170 7.07 -8.86 19.94
N TRP A 171 6.59 -9.85 19.18
CA TRP A 171 7.30 -11.10 18.95
C TRP A 171 8.63 -10.88 18.20
N VAL A 172 8.62 -10.09 17.11
CA VAL A 172 9.84 -9.73 16.37
C VAL A 172 10.80 -8.94 17.27
N GLN A 173 10.30 -7.97 18.04
CA GLN A 173 11.13 -7.22 18.99
C GLN A 173 11.82 -8.14 20.01
N ALA A 174 11.09 -9.09 20.59
CA ALA A 174 11.66 -10.06 21.53
C ALA A 174 12.67 -11.00 20.84
N ARG A 175 12.40 -11.43 19.60
CA ARG A 175 13.28 -12.31 18.82
C ARG A 175 14.65 -11.70 18.55
N PHE A 176 14.69 -10.38 18.30
CA PHE A 176 15.91 -9.61 17.99
C PHE A 176 16.46 -8.81 19.18
N ASP A 177 15.90 -8.97 20.38
CA ASP A 177 16.27 -8.22 21.59
C ASP A 177 16.22 -6.68 21.40
N ILE A 178 15.18 -6.19 20.72
CA ILE A 178 14.96 -4.77 20.43
C ILE A 178 13.96 -4.17 21.41
N HIS A 179 14.41 -3.17 22.18
CA HIS A 179 13.55 -2.42 23.12
C HIS A 179 13.07 -1.06 22.58
N SER A 180 13.42 -0.72 21.34
CA SER A 180 13.03 0.53 20.70
C SER A 180 11.67 0.40 19.98
N PRO A 181 10.90 1.50 19.80
CA PRO A 181 9.57 1.47 19.17
C PRO A 181 9.64 1.33 17.63
N GLN A 182 10.72 0.76 17.10
CA GLN A 182 10.85 0.52 15.66
C GLN A 182 9.86 -0.56 15.23
N SER A 183 9.23 -0.35 14.08
CA SER A 183 8.31 -1.32 13.48
C SER A 183 9.06 -2.56 13.00
N TRP A 184 8.38 -3.70 12.98
CA TRP A 184 8.96 -4.99 12.60
C TRP A 184 9.64 -4.95 11.23
N ASP A 185 9.13 -4.18 10.26
CA ASP A 185 9.73 -4.04 8.93
C ASP A 185 11.12 -3.41 8.99
N LYS A 186 11.30 -2.41 9.85
CA LYS A 186 12.59 -1.75 10.05
C LYS A 186 13.57 -2.63 10.81
N ILE A 187 13.08 -3.37 11.81
CA ILE A 187 13.90 -4.31 12.57
C ILE A 187 14.43 -5.39 11.63
N ILE A 188 13.54 -6.02 10.85
CA ILE A 188 13.92 -7.07 9.91
C ILE A 188 14.87 -6.51 8.85
N LEU A 189 14.53 -5.39 8.21
CA LEU A 189 15.39 -4.76 7.20
C LEU A 189 16.78 -4.40 7.73
N PHE A 190 16.90 -4.00 8.99
CA PHE A 190 18.19 -3.71 9.61
C PHE A 190 19.09 -4.95 9.74
N HIS A 191 18.49 -6.13 9.86
CA HIS A 191 19.19 -7.41 9.98
C HIS A 191 19.35 -8.16 8.63
N SER A 192 18.83 -7.61 7.53
CA SER A 192 18.93 -8.18 6.18
C SER A 192 19.88 -7.36 5.31
N ILE A 193 20.36 -7.96 4.20
CA ILE A 193 21.24 -7.31 3.23
C ILE A 193 20.49 -6.22 2.46
N ASP A 194 19.24 -6.48 2.06
CA ASP A 194 18.42 -5.58 1.28
C ASP A 194 16.90 -5.79 1.48
N GLU A 195 16.11 -5.01 0.75
CA GLU A 195 14.63 -5.05 0.76
C GLU A 195 14.04 -6.41 0.32
N GLN A 196 14.73 -7.12 -0.58
CA GLN A 196 14.26 -8.41 -1.10
C GLN A 196 14.53 -9.52 -0.10
N GLU A 197 15.72 -9.56 0.49
CA GLU A 197 16.05 -10.49 1.56
C GLU A 197 15.18 -10.22 2.79
N ALA A 198 15.00 -8.95 3.18
CA ALA A 198 14.13 -8.62 4.30
C ALA A 198 12.68 -9.10 4.09
N LEU A 199 12.15 -9.02 2.86
CA LEU A 199 10.83 -9.58 2.56
C LEU A 199 10.81 -11.11 2.71
N LYS A 200 11.89 -11.79 2.32
CA LYS A 200 12.02 -13.24 2.52
C LYS A 200 12.06 -13.57 4.02
N ASP A 201 12.88 -12.85 4.78
CA ASP A 201 13.05 -13.01 6.23
C ASP A 201 11.74 -12.74 6.97
N PHE A 202 10.95 -11.75 6.54
CA PHE A 202 9.60 -11.52 7.06
C PHE A 202 8.73 -12.79 6.99
N PHE A 203 8.75 -13.50 5.86
CA PHE A 203 7.93 -14.70 5.71
C PHE A 203 8.46 -15.89 6.52
N GLU A 204 9.78 -16.01 6.69
CA GLU A 204 10.38 -17.02 7.56
C GLU A 204 10.02 -16.76 9.03
N LEU A 205 10.11 -15.50 9.47
CA LEU A 205 9.70 -15.06 10.80
C LEU A 205 8.19 -15.21 11.02
N LEU A 206 7.38 -14.96 9.99
CA LEU A 206 5.94 -15.19 10.06
C LEU A 206 5.62 -16.68 10.20
N ASP A 207 6.32 -17.56 9.48
CA ASP A 207 6.15 -19.01 9.64
C ASP A 207 6.53 -19.46 11.06
N GLU A 208 7.66 -18.96 11.61
CA GLU A 208 8.07 -19.20 13.00
C GLU A 208 7.00 -18.72 13.98
N PHE A 209 6.53 -17.49 13.80
CA PHE A 209 5.48 -16.89 14.63
C PHE A 209 4.21 -17.73 14.61
N LEU A 210 3.73 -18.18 13.45
CA LEU A 210 2.52 -19.00 13.35
C LEU A 210 2.69 -20.42 13.91
N SER A 211 3.93 -20.91 13.97
CA SER A 211 4.27 -22.21 14.57
C SER A 211 4.43 -22.17 16.08
N ARG A 212 4.40 -20.97 16.70
CA ARG A 212 4.52 -20.83 18.16
C ARG A 212 3.39 -21.62 18.82
N LYS A 213 3.73 -22.45 19.80
CA LYS A 213 2.71 -23.10 20.62
C LYS A 213 1.92 -22.00 21.33
N MET A 214 0.62 -21.90 21.04
CA MET A 214 -0.32 -21.18 21.91
C MET A 214 -0.36 -21.83 23.29
#